data_AF-A0A1Q3E0A3-F1
#
_entry.id   AF-A0A1Q3E0A3-F1
#
_cell.length_a   1.000
_cell.length_b   1.000
_cell.length_c   1.000
_cell.angle_alpha   90.00
_cell.angle_beta   90.00
_cell.angle_gamma   90.00
#
_symmetry.space_group_name_H-M   'P 1'
#
loop_
_entity.id
_entity.type
_entity.pdbx_description
1 polymer ?
#
loop_
_entity_poly.entity_id
_entity_poly.type
_entity_poly.pdbx_seq_one_letter_code
_entity_poly.pdbx_strand_id
1 'polypeptide(L)'
;MTKANEDAIPEGDYKYVWTPTSNVPLDDFLSKYKPSMVENDGTKPWIWVRKGGDTRSFTPADEIAVLEESSKILTEITDQIENIKNDPSIPTRSNKKTGAKSKKEVREELQRDARERFEEIARKYKYLCGKWLMFASTEKIDMIWSSLATSLINGPLADTDAFCAKVATTPRDANPNHLHVICLYFPDVYNKDAVTKAMKILLRNHGFNLSGVKSDMYTLLGIDSKHPSGIPSTIWKNKDLMDDKEIQALKDAFFAELKGGKSSIAQSPDKADPNDKKPMDVSAASADKPKTKRKQKDIFASDDDDDNDGEQKRRAELMQKKKATAVSKRRSDKDKDSDEDQEKPKRKAARRS
;
A
#
# COMPACT_ATOMS: atom_id res chain seq x y z
N MET A 1 -27.25 -14.18 7.22
CA MET A 1 -26.43 -14.04 8.43
C MET A 1 -25.52 -12.85 8.22
N THR A 2 -25.75 -11.75 8.94
CA THR A 2 -24.78 -10.64 9.00
C THR A 2 -23.49 -11.18 9.61
N LYS A 3 -22.34 -10.94 8.95
CA LYS A 3 -21.04 -11.17 9.59
C LYS A 3 -20.97 -10.24 10.79
N ALA A 4 -20.43 -10.72 11.92
CA ALA A 4 -20.15 -9.86 13.06
C ALA A 4 -19.23 -8.71 12.61
N ASN A 5 -19.53 -7.49 13.05
CA ASN A 5 -18.75 -6.32 12.66
C ASN A 5 -17.35 -6.40 13.29
N GLU A 6 -16.35 -6.85 12.52
CA GLU A 6 -14.96 -6.98 12.98
C GLU A 6 -14.30 -5.64 13.33
N ASP A 7 -14.94 -4.52 13.00
CA ASP A 7 -14.55 -3.16 13.37
C ASP A 7 -15.21 -2.66 14.66
N ALA A 8 -16.09 -3.45 15.28
CA ALA A 8 -16.55 -3.23 16.64
C ALA A 8 -15.64 -3.92 17.67
N ILE A 9 -15.47 -3.31 18.84
CA ILE A 9 -14.89 -3.98 20.00
C ILE A 9 -15.95 -4.95 20.56
N PRO A 10 -15.61 -6.23 20.85
CA PRO A 10 -16.56 -7.17 21.44
C PRO A 10 -17.12 -6.67 22.77
N GLU A 11 -18.43 -6.88 22.97
CA GLU A 11 -19.11 -6.53 24.21
C GLU A 11 -18.64 -7.41 25.38
N GLY A 12 -18.58 -6.83 26.59
CA GLY A 12 -18.17 -7.52 27.81
C GLY A 12 -16.68 -7.37 28.16
N ASP A 13 -16.15 -8.31 28.96
CA ASP A 13 -14.76 -8.29 29.45
C ASP A 13 -13.76 -8.75 28.38
N TYR A 14 -13.52 -7.89 27.39
CA TYR A 14 -12.56 -8.15 26.32
C TYR A 14 -11.14 -7.68 26.70
N LYS A 15 -10.42 -8.55 27.44
CA LYS A 15 -9.07 -8.31 27.99
C LYS A 15 -7.95 -7.86 27.01
N TYR A 16 -8.21 -7.82 25.70
CA TYR A 16 -7.25 -7.35 24.68
C TYR A 16 -7.58 -5.92 24.19
N VAL A 17 -8.38 -5.16 24.94
CA VAL A 17 -8.56 -3.71 24.76
C VAL A 17 -7.85 -2.97 25.88
N TRP A 18 -7.09 -1.95 25.50
CA TRP A 18 -6.55 -0.95 26.42
C TRP A 18 -7.19 0.43 26.18
N THR A 19 -7.44 1.14 27.28
CA THR A 19 -7.96 2.51 27.36
C THR A 19 -7.23 3.26 28.47
N PRO A 20 -7.27 4.61 28.53
CA PRO A 20 -6.69 5.36 29.64
C PRO A 20 -7.38 5.11 31.00
N THR A 21 -8.58 4.53 30.98
CA THR A 21 -9.34 4.09 32.15
C THR A 21 -9.05 2.63 32.55
N SER A 22 -8.17 1.94 31.83
CA SER A 22 -7.77 0.56 32.16
C SER A 22 -6.92 0.53 33.43
N ASN A 23 -7.07 -0.53 34.23
CA ASN A 23 -6.36 -0.69 35.49
C ASN A 23 -4.87 -1.08 35.36
N VAL A 24 -4.39 -1.29 34.12
CA VAL A 24 -2.99 -1.63 33.80
C VAL A 24 -2.34 -0.51 32.99
N PRO A 25 -1.07 -0.15 33.28
CA PRO A 25 -0.29 0.73 32.42
C PRO A 25 -0.21 0.22 30.98
N LEU A 26 -0.05 1.14 30.01
CA LEU A 26 0.05 0.80 28.60
C LEU A 26 1.24 -0.14 28.31
N ASP A 27 2.40 0.13 28.90
CA ASP A 27 3.61 -0.66 28.66
C ASP A 27 3.50 -2.10 29.21
N ASP A 28 2.81 -2.29 30.34
CA ASP A 28 2.50 -3.61 30.89
C ASP A 28 1.52 -4.37 29.99
N PHE A 29 0.48 -3.68 29.48
CA PHE A 29 -0.47 -4.24 28.54
C PHE A 29 0.23 -4.69 27.23
N LEU A 30 1.07 -3.85 26.65
CA LEU A 30 1.82 -4.15 25.42
C LEU A 30 2.86 -5.27 25.64
N SER A 31 3.49 -5.32 26.82
CA SER A 31 4.43 -6.38 27.19
C SER A 31 3.74 -7.74 27.35
N LYS A 32 2.50 -7.74 27.86
CA LYS A 32 1.67 -8.93 28.10
C LYS A 32 0.95 -9.44 26.85
N TYR A 33 0.46 -8.54 26.00
CA TYR A 33 -0.35 -8.86 24.82
C TYR A 33 0.39 -8.49 23.53
N LYS A 34 1.41 -9.30 23.22
CA LYS A 34 2.20 -9.18 21.99
C LYS A 34 1.46 -9.79 20.80
N PRO A 35 1.22 -9.07 19.69
CA PRO A 35 0.51 -9.59 18.52
C PRO A 35 1.11 -10.87 17.94
N SER A 36 2.43 -11.06 18.02
CA SER A 36 3.12 -12.28 17.58
C SER A 36 2.78 -13.52 18.44
N MET A 37 2.48 -13.33 19.73
CA MET A 37 2.31 -14.40 20.72
C MET A 37 0.84 -14.69 21.05
N VAL A 38 -0.08 -13.76 20.80
CA VAL A 38 -1.51 -14.00 20.98
C VAL A 38 -2.02 -14.80 19.78
N GLU A 39 -2.40 -16.05 20.02
CA GLU A 39 -3.05 -16.90 19.01
C GLU A 39 -4.51 -16.46 18.77
N ASN A 40 -4.90 -16.37 17.51
CA ASN A 40 -6.28 -16.19 17.09
C ASN A 40 -7.05 -17.51 17.20
N ASP A 41 -7.86 -17.65 18.25
CA ASP A 41 -8.76 -18.79 18.47
C ASP A 41 -10.12 -18.67 17.74
N GLY A 42 -10.27 -17.68 16.85
CA GLY A 42 -11.53 -17.35 16.17
C GLY A 42 -12.48 -16.48 17.00
N THR A 43 -12.21 -16.29 18.30
CA THR A 43 -12.98 -15.40 19.18
C THR A 43 -12.26 -14.10 19.53
N LYS A 44 -10.92 -14.08 19.43
CA LYS A 44 -10.10 -12.89 19.71
C LYS A 44 -9.14 -12.50 18.57
N PRO A 45 -9.65 -12.08 17.39
CA PRO A 45 -8.80 -11.75 16.25
C PRO A 45 -7.99 -10.44 16.39
N TRP A 46 -8.27 -9.58 17.38
CA TRP A 46 -7.76 -8.21 17.44
C TRP A 46 -7.29 -7.79 18.84
N ILE A 47 -6.12 -7.13 18.92
CA ILE A 47 -5.69 -6.36 20.09
C ILE A 47 -5.94 -4.88 19.79
N TRP A 48 -6.46 -4.13 20.76
CA TRP A 48 -6.90 -2.74 20.58
C TRP A 48 -6.27 -1.79 21.60
N VAL A 49 -5.97 -0.57 21.16
CA VAL A 49 -5.53 0.55 22.01
C VAL A 49 -6.35 1.78 21.62
N ARG A 50 -7.03 2.40 22.59
CA ARG A 50 -7.85 3.60 22.39
C ARG A 50 -7.33 4.77 23.19
N LYS A 51 -7.38 5.97 22.59
CA LYS A 51 -7.10 7.25 23.25
C LYS A 51 -8.28 7.74 24.09
N GLY A 52 -9.50 7.29 23.81
CA GLY A 52 -10.69 7.72 24.55
C GLY A 52 -11.97 6.94 24.20
N GLY A 53 -13.10 7.54 24.58
CA GLY A 53 -14.45 7.02 24.35
C GLY A 53 -14.83 6.91 22.88
N ASP A 54 -16.09 6.56 22.60
CA ASP A 54 -16.57 6.45 21.22
C ASP A 54 -16.87 7.82 20.64
N THR A 55 -16.20 8.16 19.54
CA THR A 55 -16.37 9.42 18.81
C THR A 55 -17.32 9.26 17.62
N ARG A 56 -17.85 8.05 17.38
CA ARG A 56 -18.85 7.80 16.33
C ARG A 56 -20.15 8.51 16.68
N SER A 57 -20.67 9.28 15.73
CA SER A 57 -21.86 10.13 15.88
C SER A 57 -23.08 9.63 15.09
N PHE A 58 -22.98 8.46 14.47
CA PHE A 58 -24.07 7.81 13.73
C PHE A 58 -24.89 6.88 14.64
N THR A 59 -26.17 6.72 14.35
CA THR A 59 -27.06 5.76 15.01
C THR A 59 -27.10 4.42 14.27
N PRO A 60 -27.60 3.32 14.88
CA PRO A 60 -27.84 2.07 14.15
C PRO A 60 -28.78 2.21 12.95
N ALA A 61 -29.71 3.18 12.98
CA ALA A 61 -30.59 3.47 11.85
C ALA A 61 -29.83 4.12 10.67
N ASP A 62 -28.83 4.96 10.97
CA ASP A 62 -27.95 5.56 9.97
C ASP A 62 -27.06 4.49 9.30
N GLU A 63 -26.51 3.54 10.07
CA GLU A 63 -25.73 2.41 9.52
C GLU A 63 -26.57 1.54 8.57
N ILE A 64 -27.84 1.26 8.93
CA ILE A 64 -28.78 0.53 8.05
C ILE A 64 -29.07 1.33 6.77
N ALA A 65 -29.35 2.63 6.88
CA ALA A 65 -29.64 3.47 5.72
C ALA A 65 -28.43 3.59 4.77
N VAL A 66 -27.22 3.74 5.32
CA VAL A 66 -25.95 3.72 4.57
C VAL A 66 -25.77 2.40 3.83
N LEU A 67 -26.00 1.27 4.50
CA LEU A 67 -25.90 -0.05 3.89
C LEU A 67 -26.91 -0.20 2.74
N GLU A 68 -28.18 0.16 2.95
CA GLU A 68 -29.23 0.03 1.94
C GLU A 68 -28.99 0.92 0.71
N GLU A 69 -28.64 2.19 0.89
CA GLU A 69 -28.44 3.13 -0.21
C GLU A 69 -27.16 2.81 -0.99
N SER A 70 -26.06 2.52 -0.28
CA SER A 70 -24.79 2.20 -0.91
C SER A 70 -24.78 0.82 -1.57
N SER A 71 -25.53 -0.17 -1.04
CA SER A 71 -25.64 -1.49 -1.68
C SER A 71 -26.36 -1.41 -3.03
N LYS A 72 -27.38 -0.55 -3.16
CA LYS A 72 -28.08 -0.33 -4.44
C LYS A 72 -27.12 0.18 -5.51
N ILE A 73 -26.31 1.19 -5.17
CA ILE A 73 -25.26 1.72 -6.04
C ILE A 73 -24.21 0.63 -6.34
N LEU A 74 -23.75 -0.12 -5.33
CA LEU A 74 -22.73 -1.15 -5.54
C LEU A 74 -23.19 -2.24 -6.53
N THR A 75 -24.45 -2.67 -6.45
CA THR A 75 -25.07 -3.59 -7.42
C THR A 75 -25.14 -2.96 -8.81
N GLU A 76 -25.71 -1.75 -8.94
CA GLU A 76 -25.82 -1.01 -10.20
C GLU A 76 -24.46 -0.91 -10.92
N ILE A 77 -23.42 -0.51 -10.19
CA ILE A 77 -22.06 -0.35 -10.72
C ILE A 77 -21.44 -1.71 -11.10
N THR A 78 -21.72 -2.77 -10.33
CA THR A 78 -21.23 -4.13 -10.65
C THR A 78 -21.83 -4.64 -11.96
N ASP A 79 -23.15 -4.51 -12.13
CA ASP A 79 -23.88 -4.93 -13.33
C ASP A 79 -23.43 -4.12 -14.56
N GLN A 80 -23.27 -2.79 -14.42
CA GLN A 80 -22.76 -1.93 -15.48
C GLN A 80 -21.32 -2.29 -15.90
N ILE A 81 -20.46 -2.71 -14.96
CA ILE A 81 -19.09 -3.15 -15.26
C ILE A 81 -19.07 -4.51 -15.97
N GLU A 82 -19.98 -5.43 -15.62
CA GLU A 82 -20.17 -6.67 -16.38
C GLU A 82 -20.67 -6.38 -17.80
N ASN A 83 -21.61 -5.44 -17.96
CA ASN A 83 -22.07 -5.00 -19.28
C ASN A 83 -20.93 -4.38 -20.11
N ILE A 84 -20.11 -3.47 -19.56
CA ILE A 84 -18.92 -2.90 -20.24
C ILE A 84 -17.93 -4.01 -20.65
N LYS A 85 -17.74 -5.03 -19.80
CA LYS A 85 -16.88 -6.17 -20.10
C LYS A 85 -17.41 -6.98 -21.29
N ASN A 86 -18.72 -7.21 -21.36
CA ASN A 86 -19.35 -8.07 -22.36
C ASN A 86 -19.73 -7.34 -23.67
N ASP A 87 -19.87 -6.00 -23.67
CA ASP A 87 -20.24 -5.21 -24.84
C ASP A 87 -19.15 -5.23 -25.94
N PRO A 88 -19.43 -5.72 -27.16
CA PRO A 88 -18.46 -5.75 -28.26
C PRO A 88 -18.25 -4.37 -28.94
N SER A 89 -19.12 -3.39 -28.70
CA SER A 89 -19.05 -2.05 -29.31
C SER A 89 -17.99 -1.15 -28.64
N ILE A 90 -17.72 -1.35 -27.35
CA ILE A 90 -16.71 -0.58 -26.62
C ILE A 90 -15.32 -1.15 -26.94
N PRO A 91 -14.39 -0.36 -27.51
CA PRO A 91 -13.09 -0.87 -27.92
C PRO A 91 -12.18 -1.18 -26.71
N THR A 92 -11.31 -2.19 -26.84
CA THR A 92 -10.32 -2.54 -25.81
C THR A 92 -9.25 -1.45 -25.62
N ARG A 93 -9.01 -0.62 -26.63
CA ARG A 93 -8.04 0.49 -26.61
C ARG A 93 -8.70 1.78 -27.08
N SER A 94 -8.28 2.89 -26.49
CA SER A 94 -8.79 4.22 -26.84
C SER A 94 -8.41 4.59 -28.27
N ASN A 95 -9.33 5.23 -28.99
CA ASN A 95 -9.06 5.70 -30.35
C ASN A 95 -9.19 7.23 -30.42
N LYS A 96 -8.04 7.91 -30.31
CA LYS A 96 -7.94 9.39 -30.37
C LYS A 96 -8.48 10.00 -31.68
N LYS A 97 -8.62 9.23 -32.77
CA LYS A 97 -9.19 9.73 -34.04
C LYS A 97 -10.72 9.71 -34.09
N THR A 98 -11.36 8.81 -33.35
CA THR A 98 -12.83 8.70 -33.29
C THR A 98 -13.42 9.20 -31.98
N GLY A 99 -12.58 9.56 -31.00
CA GLY A 99 -13.01 9.95 -29.65
C GLY A 99 -13.50 8.78 -28.79
N ALA A 100 -13.45 7.54 -29.29
CA ALA A 100 -13.97 6.38 -28.58
C ALA A 100 -13.11 6.04 -27.35
N LYS A 101 -13.72 6.13 -26.17
CA LYS A 101 -13.17 5.67 -24.89
C LYS A 101 -13.03 4.15 -24.89
N SER A 102 -12.01 3.66 -24.22
CA SER A 102 -11.77 2.23 -24.01
C SER A 102 -12.60 1.66 -22.86
N LYS A 103 -12.76 0.33 -22.84
CA LYS A 103 -13.34 -0.39 -21.68
C LYS A 103 -12.67 -0.05 -20.34
N LYS A 104 -11.36 0.28 -20.35
CA LYS A 104 -10.65 0.73 -19.14
C LYS A 104 -11.13 2.10 -18.70
N GLU A 105 -11.11 3.10 -19.59
CA GLU A 105 -11.49 4.48 -19.26
C GLU A 105 -12.96 4.60 -18.83
N VAL A 106 -13.89 3.90 -19.51
CA VAL A 106 -15.32 3.90 -19.14
C VAL A 106 -15.53 3.28 -17.75
N ARG A 107 -14.82 2.18 -17.44
CA ARG A 107 -14.88 1.57 -16.10
C ARG A 107 -14.28 2.48 -15.03
N GLU A 108 -13.13 3.10 -15.26
CA GLU A 108 -12.47 3.98 -14.28
C GLU A 108 -13.26 5.28 -14.04
N GLU A 109 -13.98 5.76 -15.05
CA GLU A 109 -14.95 6.86 -14.92
C GLU A 109 -16.15 6.46 -14.05
N LEU A 110 -16.74 5.29 -14.30
CA LEU A 110 -17.86 4.77 -13.52
C LEU A 110 -17.47 4.47 -12.06
N GLN A 111 -16.27 3.91 -11.85
CA GLN A 111 -15.70 3.69 -10.52
C GLN A 111 -15.33 5.00 -9.80
N ARG A 112 -15.15 6.12 -10.51
CA ARG A 112 -14.95 7.44 -9.90
C ARG A 112 -16.28 8.02 -9.42
N ASP A 113 -17.29 8.05 -10.28
CA ASP A 113 -18.66 8.45 -9.96
C ASP A 113 -19.23 7.65 -8.77
N ALA A 114 -19.05 6.33 -8.76
CA ALA A 114 -19.42 5.50 -7.60
C ALA A 114 -18.76 5.94 -6.28
N ARG A 115 -17.48 6.35 -6.30
CA ARG A 115 -16.75 6.82 -5.11
C ARG A 115 -17.26 8.17 -4.63
N GLU A 116 -17.61 9.07 -5.55
CA GLU A 116 -18.18 10.39 -5.25
C GLU A 116 -19.56 10.23 -4.57
N ARG A 117 -20.46 9.43 -5.16
CA ARG A 117 -21.77 9.11 -4.55
C ARG A 117 -21.64 8.42 -3.17
N PHE A 118 -20.65 7.53 -3.02
CA PHE A 118 -20.34 6.91 -1.74
C PHE A 118 -19.87 7.91 -0.67
N GLU A 119 -19.06 8.92 -1.03
CA GLU A 119 -18.71 10.00 -0.11
C GLU A 119 -19.94 10.85 0.28
N GLU A 120 -20.83 11.15 -0.67
CA GLU A 120 -22.08 11.88 -0.40
C GLU A 120 -22.96 11.13 0.62
N ILE A 121 -23.15 9.82 0.46
CA ILE A 121 -23.90 8.98 1.40
C ILE A 121 -23.23 8.97 2.79
N ALA A 122 -21.92 8.79 2.86
CA ALA A 122 -21.17 8.82 4.12
C ALA A 122 -21.33 10.18 4.84
N ARG A 123 -21.31 11.30 4.10
CA ARG A 123 -21.51 12.66 4.64
C ARG A 123 -22.96 12.96 5.05
N LYS A 124 -23.93 12.39 4.33
CA LYS A 124 -25.38 12.46 4.62
C LYS A 124 -25.70 11.86 5.98
N TYR A 125 -25.23 10.62 6.23
CA TYR A 125 -25.52 9.84 7.43
C TYR A 125 -24.44 9.89 8.53
N LYS A 126 -23.42 10.75 8.37
CA LYS A 126 -22.27 10.88 9.31
C LYS A 126 -21.47 9.59 9.52
N TYR A 127 -21.56 8.65 8.59
CA TYR A 127 -20.79 7.41 8.58
C TYR A 127 -19.40 7.63 7.97
N LEU A 128 -18.64 8.54 8.58
CA LEU A 128 -17.38 9.08 8.09
C LEU A 128 -16.14 8.33 8.60
N CYS A 129 -16.33 7.41 9.54
CA CYS A 129 -15.26 6.66 10.18
C CYS A 129 -14.53 5.74 9.18
N GLY A 130 -13.24 5.52 9.43
CA GLY A 130 -12.41 4.65 8.62
C GLY A 130 -11.01 4.52 9.20
N LYS A 131 -10.12 3.85 8.46
CA LYS A 131 -8.80 3.47 8.94
C LYS A 131 -7.69 3.57 7.91
N TRP A 132 -6.50 3.95 8.36
CA TRP A 132 -5.24 3.64 7.68
C TRP A 132 -4.95 2.15 7.79
N LEU A 133 -4.68 1.49 6.66
CA LEU A 133 -4.25 0.09 6.60
C LEU A 133 -2.73 -0.02 6.46
N MET A 134 -2.14 -0.88 7.29
CA MET A 134 -0.71 -1.15 7.37
C MET A 134 -0.48 -2.65 7.55
N PHE A 135 0.65 -3.16 7.06
CA PHE A 135 1.01 -4.57 7.15
C PHE A 135 2.45 -4.73 7.64
N ALA A 136 2.67 -5.67 8.57
CA ALA A 136 3.99 -5.94 9.13
C ALA A 136 4.24 -7.45 9.32
N SER A 137 5.48 -7.89 9.13
CA SER A 137 5.88 -9.28 9.36
C SER A 137 5.88 -9.62 10.85
N THR A 138 5.61 -10.89 11.18
CA THR A 138 5.60 -11.41 12.57
C THR A 138 6.90 -11.16 13.32
N GLU A 139 8.04 -11.06 12.63
CA GLU A 139 9.35 -10.70 13.23
C GLU A 139 9.40 -9.29 13.83
N LYS A 140 8.59 -8.36 13.30
CA LYS A 140 8.66 -6.92 13.61
C LYS A 140 7.38 -6.39 14.23
N ILE A 141 6.29 -7.17 14.20
CA ILE A 141 4.95 -6.70 14.57
C ILE A 141 4.90 -6.16 16.00
N ASP A 142 5.53 -6.82 16.97
CA ASP A 142 5.47 -6.38 18.37
C ASP A 142 6.13 -5.00 18.58
N MET A 143 7.28 -4.76 17.97
CA MET A 143 7.97 -3.47 18.01
C MET A 143 7.15 -2.37 17.31
N ILE A 144 6.60 -2.69 16.13
CA ILE A 144 5.77 -1.79 15.33
C ILE A 144 4.47 -1.43 16.08
N TRP A 145 3.81 -2.42 16.66
CA TRP A 145 2.58 -2.26 17.44
C TRP A 145 2.80 -1.42 18.69
N SER A 146 3.81 -1.75 19.50
CA SER A 146 4.12 -0.96 20.70
C SER A 146 4.49 0.48 20.33
N SER A 147 5.29 0.70 19.28
CA SER A 147 5.63 2.05 18.81
C SER A 147 4.39 2.85 18.37
N LEU A 148 3.46 2.22 17.66
CA LEU A 148 2.20 2.84 17.25
C LEU A 148 1.29 3.16 18.44
N ALA A 149 1.12 2.19 19.34
CA ALA A 149 0.27 2.31 20.52
C ALA A 149 0.76 3.41 21.48
N THR A 150 2.05 3.40 21.83
CA THR A 150 2.65 4.46 22.66
C THR A 150 2.53 5.83 21.99
N SER A 151 2.70 5.91 20.67
CA SER A 151 2.56 7.17 19.91
C SER A 151 1.14 7.71 19.87
N LEU A 152 0.13 6.84 19.75
CA LEU A 152 -1.30 7.20 19.77
C LEU A 152 -1.74 7.79 21.11
N ILE A 153 -1.13 7.36 22.21
CA ILE A 153 -1.52 7.78 23.58
C ILE A 153 -0.66 8.93 24.09
N ASN A 154 0.68 8.83 23.97
CA ASN A 154 1.65 9.73 24.62
C ASN A 154 2.71 10.30 23.65
N GLY A 155 2.52 10.17 22.33
CA GLY A 155 3.49 10.62 21.33
C GLY A 155 2.85 11.43 20.19
N PRO A 156 3.55 11.59 19.05
CA PRO A 156 3.13 12.53 18.00
C PRO A 156 1.76 12.24 17.37
N LEU A 157 1.28 10.99 17.40
CA LEU A 157 -0.08 10.67 16.92
C LEU A 157 -1.17 11.12 17.90
N ALA A 158 -0.86 11.32 19.18
CA ALA A 158 -1.79 11.90 20.15
C ALA A 158 -2.22 13.33 19.77
N ASP A 159 -1.40 14.08 19.01
CA ASP A 159 -1.75 15.41 18.48
C ASP A 159 -2.57 15.35 17.16
N THR A 160 -3.11 14.18 16.80
CA THR A 160 -3.96 13.98 15.62
C THR A 160 -5.36 13.51 15.99
N ASP A 161 -6.24 13.50 14.99
CA ASP A 161 -7.62 13.00 15.11
C ASP A 161 -7.68 11.46 15.21
N ALA A 162 -6.54 10.76 15.14
CA ALA A 162 -6.47 9.33 15.37
C ALA A 162 -6.90 9.00 16.81
N PHE A 163 -7.88 8.11 16.97
CA PHE A 163 -8.49 7.85 18.28
C PHE A 163 -8.35 6.39 18.75
N CYS A 164 -8.09 5.47 17.83
CA CYS A 164 -8.07 4.04 18.08
C CYS A 164 -7.11 3.33 17.11
N ALA A 165 -6.36 2.35 17.60
CA ALA A 165 -5.61 1.42 16.77
C ALA A 165 -6.01 -0.02 17.10
N LYS A 166 -5.94 -0.91 16.11
CA LYS A 166 -6.03 -2.36 16.31
C LYS A 166 -4.99 -3.12 15.49
N VAL A 167 -4.64 -4.32 15.94
CA VAL A 167 -3.71 -5.22 15.27
C VAL A 167 -4.22 -6.66 15.29
N ALA A 168 -4.05 -7.37 14.17
CA ALA A 168 -4.42 -8.76 14.04
C ALA A 168 -3.50 -9.68 14.86
N THR A 169 -4.10 -10.58 15.63
CA THR A 169 -3.42 -11.67 16.37
C THR A 169 -2.96 -12.78 15.42
N THR A 170 -1.88 -13.49 15.75
CA THR A 170 -1.31 -14.59 14.94
C THR A 170 -2.34 -15.70 14.68
N PRO A 171 -2.68 -16.04 13.41
CA PRO A 171 -3.46 -17.23 13.10
C PRO A 171 -2.75 -18.52 13.55
N ARG A 172 -3.47 -19.52 14.06
CA ARG A 172 -2.88 -20.82 14.46
C ARG A 172 -2.01 -21.45 13.37
N ASP A 173 -2.49 -21.40 12.13
CA ASP A 173 -1.81 -21.96 10.95
C ASP A 173 -1.00 -20.90 10.17
N ALA A 174 -0.44 -19.91 10.87
CA ALA A 174 0.33 -18.84 10.25
C ALA A 174 1.55 -19.38 9.48
N ASN A 175 1.63 -19.02 8.20
CA ASN A 175 2.80 -19.33 7.38
C ASN A 175 3.98 -18.39 7.72
N PRO A 176 5.24 -18.76 7.41
CA PRO A 176 6.41 -17.93 7.75
C PRO A 176 6.44 -16.53 7.14
N ASN A 177 5.66 -16.28 6.08
CA ASN A 177 5.53 -14.98 5.41
C ASN A 177 4.25 -14.24 5.83
N HIS A 178 3.63 -14.62 6.96
CA HIS A 178 2.41 -13.98 7.45
C HIS A 178 2.65 -12.49 7.73
N LEU A 179 1.71 -11.67 7.26
CA LEU A 179 1.66 -10.24 7.53
C LEU A 179 0.46 -9.96 8.43
N HIS A 180 0.72 -9.38 9.59
CA HIS A 180 -0.30 -8.89 10.49
C HIS A 180 -0.88 -7.59 9.93
N VAL A 181 -2.21 -7.49 9.93
CA VAL A 181 -2.92 -6.24 9.61
C VAL A 181 -2.90 -5.33 10.82
N ILE A 182 -2.56 -4.06 10.63
CA ILE A 182 -2.69 -3.00 11.63
C ILE A 182 -3.59 -1.92 11.05
N CYS A 183 -4.56 -1.47 11.84
CA CYS A 183 -5.47 -0.39 11.47
C CYS A 183 -5.31 0.78 12.46
N LEU A 184 -5.28 2.01 11.96
CA LEU A 184 -5.35 3.24 12.76
C LEU A 184 -6.60 4.03 12.32
N TYR A 185 -7.54 4.27 13.24
CA TYR A 185 -8.87 4.81 12.95
C TYR A 185 -8.97 6.32 13.16
N PHE A 186 -9.80 6.94 12.32
CA PHE A 186 -10.10 8.37 12.27
C PHE A 186 -11.61 8.58 12.29
N PRO A 187 -12.14 9.62 12.97
CA PRO A 187 -13.57 9.89 13.03
C PRO A 187 -14.15 10.34 11.68
N ASP A 188 -13.34 11.02 10.86
CA ASP A 188 -13.64 11.35 9.47
C ASP A 188 -12.41 11.06 8.59
N VAL A 189 -12.48 10.00 7.78
CA VAL A 189 -11.41 9.69 6.80
C VAL A 189 -11.50 10.51 5.51
N TYR A 190 -12.60 11.23 5.27
CA TYR A 190 -12.74 12.16 4.16
C TYR A 190 -12.18 13.54 4.49
N ASN A 191 -11.80 13.80 5.75
CA ASN A 191 -10.93 14.92 6.12
C ASN A 191 -9.49 14.62 5.65
N LYS A 192 -9.18 15.03 4.42
CA LYS A 192 -7.89 14.81 3.77
C LYS A 192 -6.70 15.31 4.59
N ASP A 193 -6.82 16.47 5.24
CA ASP A 193 -5.73 17.08 6.00
C ASP A 193 -5.42 16.30 7.28
N ALA A 194 -6.45 15.80 7.98
CA ALA A 194 -6.27 14.96 9.17
C ALA A 194 -5.55 13.65 8.85
N VAL A 195 -5.98 12.93 7.81
CA VAL A 195 -5.34 11.66 7.41
C VAL A 195 -3.93 11.89 6.85
N THR A 196 -3.67 13.02 6.19
CA THR A 196 -2.34 13.41 5.67
C THR A 196 -1.38 13.83 6.80
N LYS A 197 -1.86 14.54 7.82
CA LYS A 197 -1.10 14.88 9.03
C LYS A 197 -0.61 13.60 9.74
N ALA A 198 -1.50 12.64 9.94
CA ALA A 198 -1.13 11.35 10.52
C ALA A 198 -0.17 10.56 9.62
N MET A 199 -0.37 10.55 8.30
CA MET A 199 0.56 9.94 7.34
C MET A 199 1.98 10.50 7.47
N LYS A 200 2.16 11.81 7.60
CA LYS A 200 3.47 12.44 7.82
C LYS A 200 4.16 11.87 9.07
N ILE A 201 3.43 11.73 10.17
CA ILE A 201 3.95 11.15 11.42
C ILE A 201 4.28 9.65 11.27
N LEU A 202 3.39 8.85 10.68
CA LEU A 202 3.61 7.41 10.47
C LEU A 202 4.84 7.13 9.60
N LEU A 203 5.11 7.99 8.62
CA LEU A 203 6.31 7.91 7.79
C LEU A 203 7.57 8.39 8.54
N ARG A 204 7.52 9.57 9.16
CA ARG A 204 8.69 10.26 9.72
C ARG A 204 9.14 9.78 11.09
N ASN A 205 8.21 9.35 11.93
CA ASN A 205 8.46 8.96 13.31
C ASN A 205 8.46 7.44 13.52
N HIS A 206 7.91 6.69 12.56
CA HIS A 206 7.74 5.24 12.66
C HIS A 206 8.25 4.44 11.44
N GLY A 207 8.52 5.09 10.29
CA GLY A 207 9.05 4.44 9.09
C GLY A 207 8.08 3.45 8.42
N PHE A 208 6.78 3.61 8.63
CA PHE A 208 5.79 2.60 8.25
C PHE A 208 5.54 2.51 6.74
N ASN A 209 5.18 1.31 6.30
CA ASN A 209 4.66 1.05 4.96
C ASN A 209 3.13 1.07 5.01
N LEU A 210 2.55 2.18 4.56
CA LEU A 210 1.11 2.40 4.50
C LEU A 210 0.55 1.84 3.18
N SER A 211 -0.61 1.19 3.21
CA SER A 211 -1.29 0.69 2.01
C SER A 211 -2.36 1.66 1.47
N GLY A 212 -2.96 2.46 2.36
CA GLY A 212 -4.00 3.42 2.02
C GLY A 212 -5.05 3.57 3.12
N VAL A 213 -5.99 4.49 2.92
CA VAL A 213 -7.10 4.75 3.84
C VAL A 213 -8.36 4.07 3.32
N LYS A 214 -9.00 3.23 4.15
CA LYS A 214 -10.27 2.57 3.85
C LYS A 214 -11.40 3.14 4.74
N SER A 215 -12.50 3.57 4.12
CA SER A 215 -13.73 3.91 4.83
C SER A 215 -14.35 2.67 5.47
N ASP A 216 -14.90 2.78 6.68
CA ASP A 216 -15.62 1.68 7.32
C ASP A 216 -16.86 1.27 6.50
N MET A 217 -17.41 2.19 5.70
CA MET A 217 -18.50 1.90 4.77
C MET A 217 -18.07 0.88 3.69
N TYR A 218 -16.82 0.94 3.24
CA TYR A 218 -16.30 -0.03 2.27
C TYR A 218 -16.06 -1.40 2.92
N THR A 219 -15.87 -1.46 4.24
CA THR A 219 -15.85 -2.73 4.97
C THR A 219 -17.27 -3.27 5.16
N LEU A 220 -18.22 -2.41 5.53
CA LEU A 220 -19.64 -2.75 5.67
C LEU A 220 -20.24 -3.32 4.35
N LEU A 221 -19.84 -2.75 3.21
CA LEU A 221 -20.22 -3.22 1.87
C LEU A 221 -19.40 -4.41 1.35
N GLY A 222 -18.39 -4.89 2.08
CA GLY A 222 -17.53 -5.99 1.63
C GLY A 222 -16.60 -5.67 0.45
N ILE A 223 -16.35 -4.39 0.16
CA ILE A 223 -15.46 -3.96 -0.92
C ILE A 223 -14.00 -4.25 -0.52
N ASP A 224 -13.39 -5.23 -1.18
CA ASP A 224 -11.97 -5.57 -1.11
C ASP A 224 -11.27 -5.44 -2.48
N SER A 225 -9.98 -5.78 -2.56
CA SER A 225 -9.21 -5.66 -3.81
C SER A 225 -9.58 -6.67 -4.90
N LYS A 226 -10.48 -7.62 -4.62
CA LYS A 226 -10.99 -8.64 -5.54
C LYS A 226 -12.50 -8.49 -5.80
N HIS A 227 -13.12 -7.44 -5.26
CA HIS A 227 -14.56 -7.21 -5.40
C HIS A 227 -14.97 -7.06 -6.88
N PRO A 228 -16.06 -7.70 -7.36
CA PRO A 228 -16.44 -7.68 -8.78
C PRO A 228 -16.64 -6.29 -9.42
N SER A 229 -17.07 -5.29 -8.64
CA SER A 229 -17.14 -3.89 -9.10
C SER A 229 -15.77 -3.27 -9.43
N GLY A 230 -14.67 -3.88 -9.01
CA GLY A 230 -13.32 -3.37 -9.18
C GLY A 230 -13.08 -1.98 -8.56
N ILE A 231 -14.00 -1.48 -7.74
CA ILE A 231 -13.83 -0.21 -7.01
C ILE A 231 -12.63 -0.39 -6.06
N PRO A 232 -11.66 0.55 -6.03
CA PRO A 232 -10.53 0.46 -5.12
C PRO A 232 -10.98 0.28 -3.67
N SER A 233 -10.36 -0.65 -2.95
CA SER A 233 -10.69 -0.95 -1.55
C SER A 233 -10.31 0.17 -0.57
N THR A 234 -9.60 1.19 -1.04
CA THR A 234 -9.22 2.40 -0.32
C THR A 234 -9.79 3.65 -1.00
N ILE A 235 -10.22 4.63 -0.20
CA ILE A 235 -10.66 5.95 -0.68
C ILE A 235 -9.46 6.85 -1.00
N TRP A 236 -8.36 6.70 -0.26
CA TRP A 236 -7.08 7.38 -0.51
C TRP A 236 -5.96 6.36 -0.64
N LYS A 237 -5.20 6.43 -1.73
CA LYS A 237 -3.85 5.85 -1.85
C LYS A 237 -2.84 6.88 -1.34
N ASN A 238 -1.63 6.42 -0.99
CA ASN A 238 -0.56 7.32 -0.52
C ASN A 238 -0.29 8.48 -1.50
N LYS A 239 -0.31 8.19 -2.81
CA LYS A 239 -0.07 9.16 -3.90
C LYS A 239 -1.18 10.20 -4.06
N ASP A 240 -2.39 9.91 -3.56
CA ASP A 240 -3.51 10.87 -3.60
C ASP A 240 -3.36 11.94 -2.49
N LEU A 241 -2.54 11.64 -1.46
CA LEU A 241 -2.32 12.48 -0.29
C LEU A 241 -0.97 13.22 -0.31
N MET A 242 0.06 12.63 -0.91
CA MET A 242 1.44 13.13 -0.88
C MET A 242 2.27 12.61 -2.06
N ASP A 243 3.19 13.43 -2.57
CA ASP A 243 4.14 13.01 -3.61
C ASP A 243 5.09 11.90 -3.13
N ASP A 244 5.35 10.91 -3.99
CA ASP A 244 6.27 9.79 -3.73
C ASP A 244 7.66 10.24 -3.22
N LYS A 245 8.14 11.41 -3.67
CA LYS A 245 9.42 11.98 -3.24
C LYS A 245 9.40 12.46 -1.79
N GLU A 246 8.32 13.08 -1.34
CA GLU A 246 8.16 13.50 0.06
C GLU A 246 7.98 12.25 0.94
N ILE A 247 7.18 11.28 0.49
CA ILE A 247 7.01 9.97 1.17
C ILE A 247 8.37 9.30 1.41
N GLN A 248 9.18 9.20 0.37
CA GLN A 248 10.50 8.57 0.45
C GLN A 248 11.46 9.36 1.36
N ALA A 249 11.50 10.70 1.24
CA ALA A 249 12.34 11.54 2.08
C ALA A 249 12.01 11.43 3.58
N LEU A 250 10.71 11.34 3.94
CA LEU A 250 10.28 11.16 5.33
C LEU A 250 10.72 9.80 5.89
N LYS A 251 10.62 8.72 5.10
CA LYS A 251 11.13 7.39 5.48
C LYS A 251 12.65 7.35 5.60
N ASP A 252 13.36 7.94 4.63
CA ASP A 252 14.83 7.95 4.63
C ASP A 252 15.38 8.75 5.82
N ALA A 253 14.73 9.85 6.21
CA ALA A 253 15.06 10.59 7.43
C ALA A 253 14.90 9.70 8.69
N PHE A 254 13.79 8.97 8.82
CA PHE A 254 13.59 8.02 9.92
C PHE A 254 14.68 6.94 9.97
N PHE A 255 14.98 6.28 8.84
CA PHE A 255 15.99 5.23 8.80
C PHE A 255 17.43 5.75 8.92
N ALA A 256 17.70 7.01 8.58
CA ALA A 256 18.97 7.67 8.84
C ALA A 256 19.17 7.91 10.34
N GLU A 257 18.17 8.43 11.04
CA GLU A 257 18.21 8.62 12.50
C GLU A 257 18.36 7.29 13.25
N LEU A 258 17.64 6.25 12.82
CA LEU A 258 17.75 4.91 13.42
C LEU A 258 19.14 4.28 13.24
N LYS A 259 19.89 4.69 12.21
CA LYS A 259 21.30 4.31 12.02
C LYS A 259 22.24 5.20 12.84
N GLY A 260 22.01 6.52 12.86
CA GLY A 260 22.82 7.48 13.61
C GLY A 260 22.77 7.27 15.12
N GLY A 261 21.58 7.01 15.69
CA GLY A 261 21.40 6.75 17.12
C GLY A 261 22.10 5.48 17.63
N LYS A 262 22.53 4.57 16.75
CA LYS A 262 23.36 3.42 17.12
C LYS A 262 24.85 3.75 17.27
N SER A 263 25.31 4.90 16.79
CA SER A 263 26.70 5.35 16.97
C SER A 263 26.91 6.22 18.22
N SER A 264 25.86 6.83 18.77
CA SER A 264 25.96 7.73 19.93
C SER A 264 25.95 7.04 21.30
N ILE A 265 25.83 5.71 21.36
CA ILE A 265 25.88 4.90 22.60
C ILE A 265 27.28 4.27 22.78
N ALA A 266 28.25 4.64 21.94
CA ALA A 266 29.63 4.12 21.95
C ALA A 266 30.68 5.21 22.28
N GLN A 267 30.39 6.10 23.24
CA GLN A 267 31.38 7.02 23.80
C GLN A 267 31.02 7.50 25.22
N SER A 268 31.47 6.71 26.20
CA SER A 268 31.68 7.15 27.59
C SER A 268 33.07 6.66 28.02
N PRO A 269 33.98 7.53 28.49
CA PRO A 269 35.33 7.14 28.89
C PRO A 269 35.39 6.58 30.33
N ASP A 270 36.50 5.91 30.62
CA ASP A 270 37.00 5.41 31.92
C ASP A 270 36.13 4.36 32.65
N LYS A 271 36.60 3.12 32.83
CA LYS A 271 37.90 2.78 33.46
C LYS A 271 38.58 1.54 32.86
N ALA A 272 39.90 1.53 32.92
CA ALA A 272 40.75 0.38 32.63
C ALA A 272 41.05 -0.46 33.88
N ASP A 273 41.23 -1.78 33.68
CA ASP A 273 42.45 -2.49 34.15
C ASP A 273 42.64 -3.79 33.31
N PRO A 274 43.86 -4.31 33.06
CA PRO A 274 44.11 -5.35 32.06
C PRO A 274 44.57 -6.72 32.62
N ASN A 275 44.13 -7.81 31.98
CA ASN A 275 44.81 -9.12 31.78
C ASN A 275 43.76 -10.18 31.36
N ASP A 276 44.02 -11.21 30.56
CA ASP A 276 45.09 -11.50 29.57
C ASP A 276 44.62 -12.72 28.72
N LYS A 277 45.28 -13.00 27.59
CA LYS A 277 45.31 -14.28 26.81
C LYS A 277 44.12 -14.70 25.93
N LYS A 278 44.28 -14.41 24.63
CA LYS A 278 43.99 -15.30 23.46
C LYS A 278 45.03 -16.47 23.40
N PRO A 279 45.03 -17.42 22.41
CA PRO A 279 44.22 -17.60 21.18
C PRO A 279 43.36 -18.91 21.26
N MET A 280 42.83 -19.62 20.25
CA MET A 280 42.87 -19.67 18.76
C MET A 280 41.41 -19.72 18.23
N ASP A 281 41.01 -19.34 17.01
CA ASP A 281 41.44 -19.62 15.62
C ASP A 281 41.12 -21.04 15.10
N VAL A 282 39.96 -21.18 14.43
CA VAL A 282 39.73 -22.13 13.33
C VAL A 282 38.67 -21.61 12.36
N SER A 283 38.81 -21.99 11.09
CA SER A 283 38.13 -21.46 9.91
C SER A 283 37.04 -22.41 9.37
N ALA A 284 36.53 -22.11 8.15
CA ALA A 284 35.59 -22.87 7.31
C ALA A 284 34.07 -22.58 7.51
N ALA A 285 33.20 -22.67 6.50
CA ALA A 285 33.37 -22.62 5.04
C ALA A 285 32.02 -22.31 4.35
N SER A 286 32.06 -22.04 3.04
CA SER A 286 30.94 -21.63 2.18
C SER A 286 30.06 -22.79 1.65
N ALA A 287 28.97 -22.41 0.94
CA ALA A 287 28.09 -23.21 0.05
C ALA A 287 26.89 -23.91 0.74
N ASP A 288 25.72 -24.13 0.10
CA ASP A 288 25.26 -23.72 -1.23
C ASP A 288 23.71 -23.62 -1.32
N LYS A 289 23.16 -23.02 -2.38
CA LYS A 289 21.69 -22.90 -2.62
C LYS A 289 21.12 -24.05 -3.50
N PRO A 290 20.03 -24.73 -3.09
CA PRO A 290 19.19 -25.49 -4.02
C PRO A 290 18.17 -24.61 -4.76
N LYS A 291 17.91 -24.94 -6.04
CA LYS A 291 17.09 -24.13 -6.97
C LYS A 291 15.58 -24.43 -6.88
N THR A 292 14.78 -23.42 -7.18
CA THR A 292 13.32 -23.47 -7.36
C THR A 292 12.87 -24.43 -8.47
N LYS A 293 11.75 -25.12 -8.25
CA LYS A 293 11.00 -25.85 -9.30
C LYS A 293 9.85 -24.98 -9.83
N ARG A 294 9.63 -25.04 -11.16
CA ARG A 294 8.55 -24.34 -11.88
C ARG A 294 7.13 -24.76 -11.43
N LYS A 295 6.18 -23.82 -11.47
CA LYS A 295 4.78 -24.09 -11.85
C LYS A 295 4.14 -22.91 -12.61
N GLN A 296 2.97 -23.18 -13.19
CA GLN A 296 2.32 -22.54 -14.34
C GLN A 296 2.15 -21.00 -14.34
N LYS A 297 2.04 -20.45 -15.56
CA LYS A 297 1.61 -19.06 -15.81
C LYS A 297 0.11 -18.92 -15.62
N ASP A 298 -0.29 -17.93 -14.84
CA ASP A 298 -1.62 -17.33 -14.92
C ASP A 298 -1.57 -16.17 -15.95
N ILE A 299 -2.66 -15.91 -16.67
CA ILE A 299 -2.69 -14.98 -17.82
C ILE A 299 -3.28 -13.61 -17.44
N PHE A 300 -3.77 -13.43 -16.20
CA PHE A 300 -4.31 -12.15 -15.74
C PHE A 300 -3.97 -11.83 -14.27
N ALA A 301 -2.74 -12.11 -13.83
CA ALA A 301 -2.21 -11.52 -12.61
C ALA A 301 -2.04 -10.00 -12.80
N SER A 302 -2.52 -9.19 -11.86
CA SER A 302 -2.37 -7.73 -11.88
C SER A 302 -0.89 -7.38 -11.74
N ASP A 303 -0.33 -6.78 -12.79
CA ASP A 303 1.02 -6.23 -12.83
C ASP A 303 0.92 -4.79 -12.28
N ASP A 304 0.87 -4.66 -10.95
CA ASP A 304 0.86 -3.39 -10.23
C ASP A 304 2.28 -3.10 -9.68
N ASP A 305 3.08 -2.46 -10.53
CA ASP A 305 4.15 -1.49 -10.22
C ASP A 305 5.13 -1.80 -9.06
N ASP A 306 6.12 -2.66 -9.32
CA ASP A 306 7.45 -2.61 -8.68
C ASP A 306 8.47 -1.91 -9.61
N ASP A 307 8.06 -0.76 -10.17
CA ASP A 307 8.68 -0.15 -11.35
C ASP A 307 9.71 0.94 -11.00
N ASN A 308 10.87 0.50 -10.51
CA ASN A 308 12.08 1.37 -10.39
C ASN A 308 13.35 0.68 -10.93
N ASP A 309 13.50 -0.64 -10.74
CA ASP A 309 14.61 -1.42 -11.30
C ASP A 309 14.48 -1.68 -12.81
N GLY A 310 13.25 -1.71 -13.34
CA GLY A 310 12.96 -1.95 -14.75
C GLY A 310 13.49 -0.85 -15.68
N GLU A 311 13.28 0.41 -15.32
CA GLU A 311 13.66 1.54 -16.16
C GLU A 311 15.17 1.78 -16.16
N GLN A 312 15.86 1.66 -15.02
CA GLN A 312 17.32 1.78 -14.96
C GLN A 312 18.01 0.72 -15.83
N LYS A 313 17.51 -0.53 -15.79
CA LYS A 313 18.06 -1.64 -16.57
C LYS A 313 17.83 -1.45 -18.08
N ARG A 314 16.63 -1.02 -18.49
CA ARG A 314 16.34 -0.65 -19.89
C ARG A 314 17.19 0.52 -20.38
N ARG A 315 17.41 1.54 -19.55
CA ARG A 315 18.24 2.72 -19.87
C ARG A 315 19.72 2.35 -20.02
N ALA A 316 20.22 1.43 -19.19
CA ALA A 316 21.57 0.87 -19.31
C ALA A 316 21.75 0.02 -20.59
N GLU A 317 20.78 -0.83 -20.95
CA GLU A 317 20.82 -1.62 -22.19
C GLU A 317 20.82 -0.75 -23.46
N LEU A 318 20.01 0.32 -23.47
CA LEU A 318 19.97 1.31 -24.55
C LEU A 318 21.29 2.09 -24.68
N MET A 319 21.94 2.43 -23.56
CA MET A 319 23.27 3.05 -23.56
C MET A 319 24.34 2.11 -24.14
N GLN A 320 24.29 0.81 -23.80
CA GLN A 320 25.24 -0.18 -24.34
C GLN A 320 25.03 -0.44 -25.84
N LYS A 321 23.78 -0.58 -26.31
CA LYS A 321 23.48 -0.74 -27.76
C LYS A 321 23.91 0.49 -28.60
N LYS A 322 23.81 1.71 -28.06
CA LYS A 322 24.34 2.92 -28.72
C LYS A 322 25.87 2.98 -28.77
N LYS A 323 26.58 2.44 -27.78
CA LYS A 323 28.05 2.33 -27.84
C LYS A 323 28.52 1.28 -28.85
N ALA A 324 27.82 0.15 -28.98
CA ALA A 324 28.14 -0.89 -29.96
C ALA A 324 27.99 -0.41 -31.43
N THR A 325 26.95 0.38 -31.72
CA THR A 325 26.71 0.91 -33.08
C THR A 325 27.62 2.08 -33.47
N ALA A 326 28.20 2.81 -32.51
CA ALA A 326 29.16 3.89 -32.78
C ALA A 326 30.55 3.39 -33.20
N VAL A 327 30.96 2.18 -32.79
CA VAL A 327 32.28 1.61 -33.13
C VAL A 327 32.30 1.00 -34.54
N SER A 328 31.17 0.49 -35.03
CA SER A 328 31.06 -0.16 -36.35
C SER A 328 31.09 0.80 -37.55
N LYS A 329 30.99 2.12 -37.34
CA LYS A 329 30.83 3.11 -38.43
C LYS A 329 32.08 3.94 -38.73
N ARG A 330 33.27 3.40 -38.41
CA ARG A 330 34.58 4.07 -38.61
C ARG A 330 35.62 3.26 -39.41
N ARG A 331 35.21 2.22 -40.13
CA ARG A 331 36.08 1.42 -41.02
C ARG A 331 35.36 0.92 -42.28
N SER A 332 35.13 1.83 -43.23
CA SER A 332 34.96 1.51 -44.66
C SER A 332 34.85 2.80 -45.48
N ASP A 333 35.97 3.45 -45.77
CA ASP A 333 36.07 4.43 -46.85
C ASP A 333 37.53 4.45 -47.34
N LYS A 334 37.79 3.67 -48.40
CA LYS A 334 38.94 3.84 -49.29
C LYS A 334 38.74 3.03 -50.57
N ASP A 335 38.93 3.74 -51.69
CA ASP A 335 39.22 3.25 -53.06
C ASP A 335 38.12 2.34 -53.69
N LYS A 336 37.43 2.69 -54.80
CA LYS A 336 37.98 3.03 -56.13
C LYS A 336 36.93 3.62 -57.11
N ASP A 337 37.45 4.21 -58.18
CA ASP A 337 36.75 4.64 -59.41
C ASP A 337 36.03 3.52 -60.17
N SER A 338 34.96 3.88 -60.90
CA SER A 338 34.89 3.75 -62.37
C SER A 338 33.61 4.37 -62.95
N ASP A 339 33.71 4.98 -64.13
CA ASP A 339 32.63 5.61 -64.89
C ASP A 339 31.54 4.63 -65.40
N GLU A 340 30.32 5.12 -65.64
CA GLU A 340 29.76 5.23 -67.01
C GLU A 340 28.39 5.97 -67.04
N ASP A 341 28.12 6.61 -68.18
CA ASP A 341 26.88 7.33 -68.50
C ASP A 341 25.66 6.42 -68.68
N GLN A 342 24.45 6.93 -68.38
CA GLN A 342 23.43 7.19 -69.43
C GLN A 342 22.08 7.79 -68.95
N GLU A 343 21.61 8.73 -69.78
CA GLU A 343 20.24 9.18 -70.11
C GLU A 343 19.08 9.19 -69.07
N LYS A 344 18.48 10.39 -68.95
CA LYS A 344 17.14 10.63 -68.40
C LYS A 344 16.10 10.79 -69.53
N PRO A 345 14.97 10.07 -69.52
CA PRO A 345 13.79 10.45 -70.29
C PRO A 345 12.79 11.30 -69.46
N LYS A 346 12.37 12.43 -70.02
CA LYS A 346 11.35 13.33 -69.43
C LYS A 346 9.95 12.72 -69.57
N ARG A 347 9.18 12.60 -68.48
CA ARG A 347 7.74 12.28 -68.56
C ARG A 347 6.91 13.55 -68.79
N LYS A 348 6.22 13.60 -69.93
CA LYS A 348 5.23 14.65 -70.27
C LYS A 348 3.97 14.52 -69.42
N ALA A 349 3.37 15.65 -69.06
CA ALA A 349 1.99 15.70 -68.60
C ALA A 349 1.02 15.47 -69.77
N ALA A 350 -0.05 14.72 -69.54
CA ALA A 350 -1.20 14.61 -70.42
C ALA A 350 -2.46 14.90 -69.60
N ARG A 351 -3.25 15.89 -70.03
CA ARG A 351 -4.47 16.36 -69.36
C ARG A 351 -5.64 16.30 -70.33
N ARG A 352 -6.48 15.30 -70.15
CA ARG A 352 -7.85 15.09 -70.64
C ARG A 352 -8.52 14.22 -69.57
N SER A 353 -9.80 14.33 -69.26
CA SER A 353 -10.89 15.12 -69.87
C SER A 353 -11.40 16.20 -68.93
#